data_AF-A0A5M8EA64-F1
#
_entry.id   AF-A0A5M8EA64-F1
#
_cell.length_a   1.000
_cell.length_b   1.000
_cell.length_c   1.000
_cell.angle_alpha   90.00
_cell.angle_beta   90.00
_cell.angle_gamma   90.00
#
_symmetry.space_group_name_H-M   'P 1'
#
loop_
_entity.id
_entity.type
_entity.pdbx_description
1 polymer ?
#
loop_
_entity_poly.entity_id
_entity_poly.type
_entity_poly.pdbx_seq_one_letter_code
_entity_poly.pdbx_strand_id
1 'polypeptide(L)'
;MNYPTLIESITVMETRTTAITEETPLKLRLLVLLSSIALCAEVQAAPSPEAEAVFEHAMLLGDEIQQRANQLVEKEQQGKIDNFTLSQSIQEATKGLETYEDELRKASAGGHGVATFMLANMQESKAATFLNGYKAMHAEACALYQSAADQGLVAGAIMLLRDCDEAFLRFKFDDPEFLRKYSQLANALERPDLYSDHYPLPAIRSYCFKDSLKTEANRQLPLTTMRDFFEPVSLSLEKFRADGYYLLALKGDFANPKVQAYFKQSQTIAPDCLDPSNLKSLFKNIERKSH
;
A
#
# COMPACT_ATOMS: atom_id res chain seq x y z
N MET A 1 32.49 72.03 55.90
CA MET A 1 31.62 73.18 56.20
C MET A 1 30.65 73.38 55.05
N ASN A 2 29.35 73.42 55.39
CA ASN A 2 28.22 74.13 54.78
C ASN A 2 28.00 74.15 53.24
N TYR A 3 26.83 73.61 52.84
CA TYR A 3 25.99 74.10 51.74
C TYR A 3 25.38 75.48 52.10
N PRO A 4 25.02 76.37 51.13
CA PRO A 4 23.73 76.35 50.36
C PRO A 4 23.89 76.70 48.84
N THR A 5 23.11 76.14 47.88
CA THR A 5 21.81 76.63 47.28
C THR A 5 21.83 78.11 46.81
N LEU A 6 21.24 78.59 45.70
CA LEU A 6 20.23 78.16 44.70
C LEU A 6 20.21 79.21 43.53
N ILE A 7 19.59 78.85 42.39
CA ILE A 7 18.75 79.70 41.47
C ILE A 7 19.34 80.29 40.15
N GLU A 8 18.93 79.62 39.07
CA GLU A 8 18.27 80.09 37.82
C GLU A 8 18.94 81.09 36.86
N SER A 9 19.09 80.67 35.58
CA SER A 9 18.25 81.18 34.48
C SER A 9 18.58 80.51 33.12
N ILE A 10 17.71 79.60 32.70
CA ILE A 10 17.05 79.50 31.38
C ILE A 10 17.89 79.84 30.14
N THR A 11 18.23 78.82 29.33
CA THR A 11 17.83 78.80 27.91
C THR A 11 17.69 77.38 27.40
N VAL A 12 16.52 77.10 26.86
CA VAL A 12 16.06 75.86 26.24
C VAL A 12 16.63 75.76 24.82
N MET A 13 17.12 74.58 24.43
CA MET A 13 16.81 73.88 23.16
C MET A 13 17.87 72.81 22.86
N GLU A 14 17.60 71.56 23.21
CA GLU A 14 17.61 70.44 22.24
C GLU A 14 17.11 69.16 22.91
N THR A 15 15.85 68.85 22.65
CA THR A 15 15.22 67.55 22.91
C THR A 15 15.80 66.50 21.96
N ARG A 16 16.64 65.59 22.47
CA ARG A 16 16.83 64.27 21.87
C ARG A 16 15.99 63.25 22.62
N THR A 17 14.77 63.07 22.14
CA THR A 17 13.93 61.91 22.41
C THR A 17 14.51 60.72 21.66
N THR A 18 15.27 59.84 22.33
CA THR A 18 15.52 58.50 21.82
C THR A 18 14.27 57.67 22.05
N ALA A 19 13.47 57.51 20.99
CA ALA A 19 12.43 56.50 20.91
C ALA A 19 13.08 55.12 21.01
N ILE A 20 12.63 54.31 21.98
CA ILE A 20 12.89 52.88 22.00
C ILE A 20 11.98 52.28 20.93
N THR A 21 12.51 52.06 19.74
CA THR A 21 11.80 51.34 18.69
C THR A 21 11.89 49.85 19.00
N GLU A 22 10.78 49.30 19.49
CA GLU A 22 10.57 47.88 19.73
C GLU A 22 10.39 47.15 18.39
N GLU A 23 11.48 47.00 17.63
CA GLU A 23 11.49 46.17 16.43
C GLU A 23 12.14 44.82 16.75
N THR A 24 11.41 43.93 17.41
CA THR A 24 11.70 42.50 17.24
C THR A 24 11.53 42.18 15.76
N PRO A 25 12.58 41.76 15.03
CA PRO A 25 12.52 41.75 13.59
C PRO A 25 11.55 40.64 13.16
N LEU A 26 10.56 41.02 12.35
CA LEU A 26 9.62 40.13 11.67
C LEU A 26 10.32 38.89 11.06
N LYS A 27 11.59 39.04 10.66
CA LYS A 27 12.48 37.97 10.18
C LYS A 27 12.70 36.85 11.19
N LEU A 28 12.84 37.14 12.50
CA LEU A 28 13.06 36.11 13.53
C LEU A 28 11.79 35.29 13.75
N ARG A 29 10.61 35.92 13.73
CA ARG A 29 9.31 35.22 13.81
C ARG A 29 9.04 34.40 12.55
N LEU A 30 9.41 34.91 11.37
CA LEU A 30 9.30 34.19 10.10
C LEU A 30 10.26 32.99 10.04
N LEU A 31 11.48 33.11 10.57
CA LEU A 31 12.46 32.01 10.67
C LEU A 31 12.00 30.93 11.65
N VAL A 32 11.38 31.29 12.78
CA VAL A 32 10.78 30.32 13.70
C VAL A 32 9.57 29.62 13.05
N LEU A 33 8.70 30.35 12.36
CA LEU A 33 7.58 29.77 11.60
C LEU A 33 8.06 28.81 10.48
N LEU A 34 9.09 29.19 9.72
CA LEU A 34 9.68 28.34 8.69
C LEU A 34 10.40 27.12 9.28
N SER A 35 11.00 27.25 10.47
CA SER A 35 11.62 26.13 11.19
C SER A 35 10.57 25.17 11.77
N SER A 36 9.41 25.68 12.22
CA SER A 36 8.28 24.87 12.67
C SER A 36 7.58 24.14 11.52
N ILE A 37 7.57 24.70 10.31
CA ILE A 37 7.04 24.04 9.12
C ILE A 37 8.03 22.98 8.60
N ALA A 38 9.34 23.17 8.78
CA ALA A 38 10.36 22.19 8.41
C ALA A 38 10.40 20.95 9.33
N LEU A 39 9.74 21.00 10.50
CA LEU A 39 9.54 19.84 11.37
C LEU A 39 8.19 19.14 11.17
N CYS A 40 7.43 19.53 10.15
CA CYS A 40 6.40 18.68 9.53
C CYS A 40 7.01 17.99 8.30
N ALA A 41 8.19 17.38 8.45
CA ALA A 41 8.43 16.21 7.64
C ALA A 41 7.31 15.24 8.06
N GLU A 42 6.45 14.86 7.13
CA GLU A 42 5.58 13.70 7.30
C GLU A 42 6.52 12.51 7.55
N VAL A 43 6.92 12.32 8.80
CA VAL A 43 7.24 11.00 9.30
C VAL A 43 5.92 10.28 9.05
N GLN A 44 5.86 9.48 7.99
CA GLN A 44 4.84 8.44 7.82
C GLN A 44 4.89 7.67 9.13
N ALA A 45 4.00 8.05 10.04
CA ALA A 45 4.11 7.66 11.43
C ALA A 45 3.93 6.16 11.45
N ALA A 46 4.86 5.47 12.11
CA ALA A 46 4.64 4.07 12.47
C ALA A 46 3.24 3.93 13.08
N PRO A 47 2.54 2.82 12.83
CA PRO A 47 1.19 2.62 13.36
C PRO A 47 1.18 2.85 14.88
N SER A 48 0.09 3.43 15.38
CA SER A 48 -0.03 3.60 16.84
C SER A 48 -0.04 2.21 17.51
N PRO A 49 0.44 2.07 18.75
CA PRO A 49 0.39 0.79 19.46
C PRO A 49 -1.03 0.21 19.55
N GLU A 50 -2.03 1.08 19.62
CA GLU A 50 -3.44 0.68 19.58
C GLU A 50 -3.85 0.13 18.22
N ALA A 51 -3.43 0.76 17.12
CA ALA A 51 -3.68 0.26 15.77
C ALA A 51 -3.00 -1.09 15.52
N GLU A 52 -1.78 -1.27 16.05
CA GLU A 52 -1.06 -2.54 16.03
C GLU A 52 -1.81 -3.64 16.80
N ALA A 53 -2.25 -3.35 18.03
CA ALA A 53 -2.98 -4.33 18.83
C ALA A 53 -4.31 -4.76 18.19
N VAL A 54 -5.01 -3.83 17.55
CA VAL A 54 -6.23 -4.12 16.78
C VAL A 54 -5.91 -4.96 15.54
N PHE A 55 -4.80 -4.67 14.86
CA PHE A 55 -4.34 -5.46 13.71
C PHE A 55 -3.98 -6.90 14.12
N GLU A 56 -3.23 -7.09 15.20
CA GLU A 56 -2.89 -8.42 15.74
C GLU A 56 -4.14 -9.22 16.08
N HIS A 57 -5.16 -8.57 16.68
CA HIS A 57 -6.44 -9.22 16.93
C HIS A 57 -7.17 -9.59 15.63
N ALA A 58 -7.14 -8.73 14.60
CA ALA A 58 -7.66 -9.06 13.27
C ALA A 58 -6.95 -10.29 12.69
N MET A 59 -5.62 -10.40 12.85
CA MET A 59 -4.86 -11.55 12.36
C MET A 59 -5.27 -12.86 13.02
N LEU A 60 -5.49 -12.86 14.34
CA LEU A 60 -6.03 -14.04 15.05
C LEU A 60 -7.40 -14.46 14.51
N LEU A 61 -8.30 -13.50 14.24
CA LEU A 61 -9.60 -13.78 13.62
C LEU A 61 -9.44 -14.37 12.21
N GLY A 62 -8.51 -13.83 11.42
CA GLY A 62 -8.18 -14.33 10.09
C GLY A 62 -7.70 -15.78 10.11
N ASP A 63 -6.81 -16.11 11.04
CA ASP A 63 -6.29 -17.47 11.23
C ASP A 63 -7.41 -18.46 11.63
N GLU A 64 -8.31 -18.06 12.52
CA GLU A 64 -9.47 -18.88 12.87
C GLU A 64 -10.39 -19.14 11.66
N ILE A 65 -10.65 -18.12 10.84
CA ILE A 65 -11.47 -18.25 9.64
C ILE A 65 -10.80 -19.22 8.65
N GLN A 66 -9.49 -19.07 8.42
CA GLN A 66 -8.73 -19.93 7.52
C GLN A 66 -8.70 -21.38 8.00
N GLN A 67 -8.49 -21.62 9.29
CA GLN A 67 -8.50 -22.97 9.86
C GLN A 67 -9.86 -23.64 9.68
N ARG A 68 -10.95 -22.92 9.92
CA ARG A 68 -12.32 -23.45 9.69
C ARG A 68 -12.56 -23.73 8.22
N ALA A 69 -12.15 -22.84 7.32
CA ALA A 69 -12.27 -23.06 5.88
C ALA A 69 -11.52 -24.33 5.42
N ASN A 70 -10.29 -24.54 5.91
CA ASN A 70 -9.50 -25.74 5.61
C ASN A 70 -10.19 -27.02 6.10
N GLN A 71 -10.75 -27.02 7.31
CA GLN A 71 -11.50 -28.16 7.84
C GLN A 71 -12.74 -28.50 6.98
N LEU A 72 -13.40 -27.51 6.38
CA LEU A 72 -14.53 -27.74 5.48
C LEU A 72 -14.08 -28.36 4.16
N VAL A 73 -12.97 -27.86 3.59
CA VAL A 73 -12.37 -28.44 2.39
C VAL A 73 -11.96 -29.89 2.63
N GLU A 74 -11.34 -30.20 3.78
CA GLU A 74 -10.99 -31.58 4.15
C GLU A 74 -12.23 -32.48 4.28
N LYS A 75 -13.32 -31.99 4.89
CA LYS A 75 -14.58 -32.75 4.98
C LYS A 75 -15.19 -33.02 3.61
N GLU A 76 -15.15 -32.04 2.71
CA GLU A 76 -15.60 -32.20 1.32
C GLU A 76 -14.78 -33.28 0.60
N GLN A 77 -13.45 -33.22 0.67
CA GLN A 77 -12.56 -34.21 0.06
C GLN A 77 -12.78 -35.63 0.59
N GLN A 78 -13.23 -35.76 1.84
CA GLN A 78 -13.59 -37.06 2.44
C GLN A 78 -15.03 -37.51 2.10
N GLY A 79 -15.80 -36.72 1.35
CA GLY A 79 -17.22 -36.99 1.08
C GLY A 79 -18.12 -36.90 2.31
N LYS A 80 -17.67 -36.17 3.35
CA LYS A 80 -18.34 -36.06 4.67
C LYS A 80 -19.01 -34.69 4.89
N ILE A 81 -19.35 -33.99 3.81
CA ILE A 81 -20.07 -32.72 3.90
C ILE A 81 -21.54 -32.94 3.54
N ASP A 82 -22.43 -32.67 4.49
CA ASP A 82 -23.86 -32.59 4.23
C ASP A 82 -24.30 -31.12 4.08
N ASN A 83 -25.45 -30.90 3.45
CA ASN A 83 -25.95 -29.56 3.15
C ASN A 83 -26.20 -28.70 4.39
N PHE A 84 -26.59 -29.31 5.51
CA PHE A 84 -26.84 -28.57 6.75
C PHE A 84 -25.52 -28.08 7.35
N THR A 85 -24.52 -28.97 7.46
CA THR A 85 -23.17 -28.60 7.89
C THR A 85 -22.57 -27.51 7.01
N LEU A 86 -22.73 -27.61 5.69
CA LEU A 86 -22.26 -26.58 4.75
C LEU A 86 -22.95 -25.24 5.00
N SER A 87 -24.29 -25.22 5.11
CA SER A 87 -25.04 -23.98 5.30
C SER A 87 -24.71 -23.29 6.63
N GLN A 88 -24.57 -24.06 7.72
CA GLN A 88 -24.18 -23.50 9.02
C GLN A 88 -22.77 -22.90 8.95
N SER A 89 -21.85 -23.61 8.30
CA SER A 89 -20.46 -23.16 8.18
C SER A 89 -20.33 -21.88 7.36
N ILE A 90 -21.15 -21.71 6.30
CA ILE A 90 -21.21 -20.47 5.52
C ILE A 90 -21.73 -19.30 6.38
N GLN A 91 -22.74 -19.52 7.22
CA GLN A 91 -23.26 -18.47 8.11
C GLN A 91 -22.22 -18.05 9.15
N GLU A 92 -21.55 -19.01 9.78
CA GLU A 92 -20.48 -18.74 10.75
C GLU A 92 -19.29 -18.04 10.10
N ALA A 93 -18.87 -18.47 8.90
CA ALA A 93 -17.81 -17.82 8.14
C ALA A 93 -18.18 -16.38 7.76
N THR A 94 -19.41 -16.13 7.32
CA THR A 94 -19.89 -14.76 7.02
C THR A 94 -19.77 -13.86 8.24
N LYS A 95 -20.24 -14.30 9.41
CA LYS A 95 -20.15 -13.52 10.65
C LYS A 95 -18.70 -13.30 11.10
N GLY A 96 -17.85 -14.31 10.95
CA GLY A 96 -16.42 -14.21 11.24
C GLY A 96 -15.76 -13.16 10.34
N LEU A 97 -16.05 -13.20 9.04
CA LEU A 97 -15.53 -12.24 8.05
C LEU A 97 -15.99 -10.80 8.32
N GLU A 98 -17.24 -10.58 8.76
CA GLU A 98 -17.72 -9.26 9.17
C GLU A 98 -16.91 -8.71 10.35
N THR A 99 -16.65 -9.54 11.37
CA THR A 99 -15.87 -9.14 12.54
C THR A 99 -14.41 -8.86 12.17
N TYR A 100 -13.82 -9.71 11.32
CA TYR A 100 -12.47 -9.52 10.79
C TYR A 100 -12.34 -8.21 9.99
N GLU A 101 -13.30 -7.93 9.11
CA GLU A 101 -13.35 -6.68 8.35
C GLU A 101 -13.45 -5.45 9.26
N ASP A 102 -14.28 -5.50 10.29
CA ASP A 102 -14.44 -4.40 11.25
C ASP A 102 -13.14 -4.10 11.99
N GLU A 103 -12.40 -5.13 12.42
CA GLU A 103 -11.09 -4.96 13.07
C GLU A 103 -10.05 -4.40 12.07
N LEU A 104 -10.02 -4.89 10.83
CA LEU A 104 -9.17 -4.31 9.79
C LEU A 104 -9.50 -2.83 9.52
N ARG A 105 -10.79 -2.47 9.47
CA ARG A 105 -11.23 -1.07 9.30
C ARG A 105 -10.77 -0.20 10.47
N LYS A 106 -10.87 -0.68 11.71
CA LYS A 106 -10.38 0.04 12.90
C LYS A 106 -8.86 0.24 12.86
N ALA A 107 -8.08 -0.80 12.58
CA ALA A 107 -6.63 -0.70 12.45
C ALA A 107 -6.20 0.21 11.29
N SER A 108 -6.88 0.11 10.14
CA SER A 108 -6.66 0.97 8.98
C SER A 108 -6.95 2.45 9.30
N ALA A 109 -8.07 2.74 9.98
CA ALA A 109 -8.40 4.09 10.45
C ALA A 109 -7.38 4.62 11.48
N GLY A 110 -6.72 3.73 12.23
CA GLY A 110 -5.58 4.03 13.10
C GLY A 110 -4.24 4.20 12.37
N GLY A 111 -4.21 4.10 11.04
CA GLY A 111 -3.01 4.32 10.22
C GLY A 111 -2.19 3.08 9.91
N HIS A 112 -2.70 1.87 10.18
CA HIS A 112 -1.94 0.63 9.95
C HIS A 112 -1.94 0.22 8.47
N GLY A 113 -0.82 0.40 7.77
CA GLY A 113 -0.66 0.11 6.33
C GLY A 113 -0.98 -1.31 5.91
N VAL A 114 -0.55 -2.32 6.68
CA VAL A 114 -0.89 -3.72 6.38
C VAL A 114 -2.38 -3.99 6.55
N ALA A 115 -3.02 -3.50 7.61
CA ALA A 115 -4.47 -3.62 7.77
C ALA A 115 -5.24 -2.99 6.60
N THR A 116 -4.81 -1.79 6.18
CA THR A 116 -5.36 -1.09 5.00
C THR A 116 -5.23 -1.95 3.74
N PHE A 117 -4.07 -2.57 3.52
CA PHE A 117 -3.81 -3.46 2.39
C PHE A 117 -4.65 -4.75 2.43
N MET A 118 -4.77 -5.39 3.59
CA MET A 118 -5.60 -6.59 3.74
C MET A 118 -7.08 -6.28 3.52
N LEU A 119 -7.55 -5.12 4.00
CA LEU A 119 -8.90 -4.64 3.73
C LEU A 119 -9.11 -4.39 2.23
N ALA A 120 -8.13 -3.82 1.53
CA ALA A 120 -8.18 -3.62 0.08
C ALA A 120 -8.31 -4.96 -0.68
N ASN A 121 -7.48 -5.96 -0.32
CA ASN A 121 -7.57 -7.31 -0.88
C ASN A 121 -8.95 -7.94 -0.64
N MET A 122 -9.55 -7.71 0.53
CA MET A 122 -10.88 -8.20 0.87
C MET A 122 -11.96 -7.55 -0.01
N GLN A 123 -11.95 -6.22 -0.16
CA GLN A 123 -12.93 -5.53 -1.02
C GLN A 123 -12.81 -5.95 -2.48
N GLU A 124 -11.58 -6.13 -2.95
CA GLU A 124 -11.30 -6.58 -4.31
C GLU A 124 -11.76 -8.02 -4.55
N SER A 125 -11.58 -8.91 -3.56
CA SER A 125 -12.06 -10.30 -3.62
C SER A 125 -13.60 -10.36 -3.61
N LYS A 126 -14.25 -9.48 -2.82
CA LYS A 126 -15.71 -9.32 -2.86
C LYS A 126 -16.16 -8.82 -4.23
N ALA A 127 -15.50 -7.80 -4.80
CA ALA A 127 -15.82 -7.27 -6.12
C ALA A 127 -15.80 -8.37 -7.18
N ALA A 128 -14.78 -9.25 -7.17
CA ALA A 128 -14.67 -10.37 -8.09
C ALA A 128 -15.78 -11.42 -7.94
N THR A 129 -16.41 -11.51 -6.77
CA THR A 129 -17.43 -12.54 -6.45
C THR A 129 -18.86 -12.02 -6.66
N PHE A 130 -19.12 -10.74 -6.40
CA PHE A 130 -20.45 -10.15 -6.54
C PHE A 130 -20.64 -9.52 -7.92
N LEU A 131 -21.60 -10.04 -8.70
CA LEU A 131 -21.93 -9.51 -10.04
C LEU A 131 -22.46 -8.06 -10.01
N ASN A 132 -23.06 -7.64 -8.90
CA ASN A 132 -23.55 -6.28 -8.68
C ASN A 132 -22.60 -5.53 -7.73
N GLY A 133 -22.25 -4.29 -8.08
CA GLY A 133 -21.46 -3.42 -7.20
C GLY A 133 -19.95 -3.47 -7.41
N TYR A 134 -19.44 -4.29 -8.35
CA TYR A 134 -18.01 -4.39 -8.69
C TYR A 134 -17.32 -3.03 -8.74
N LYS A 135 -17.88 -2.08 -9.51
CA LYS A 135 -17.25 -0.75 -9.70
C LYS A 135 -17.06 0.02 -8.40
N ALA A 136 -18.03 -0.06 -7.48
CA ALA A 136 -17.94 0.65 -6.20
C ALA A 136 -16.93 -0.02 -5.26
N MET A 137 -16.96 -1.35 -5.17
CA MET A 137 -16.01 -2.11 -4.33
C MET A 137 -14.58 -2.00 -4.86
N HIS A 138 -14.39 -2.05 -6.18
CA HIS A 138 -13.09 -1.86 -6.80
C HIS A 138 -12.55 -0.44 -6.56
N ALA A 139 -13.40 0.58 -6.65
CA ALA A 139 -13.00 1.95 -6.32
C ALA A 139 -12.59 2.09 -4.84
N GLU A 140 -13.31 1.45 -3.92
CA GLU A 140 -12.93 1.40 -2.49
C GLU A 140 -11.58 0.68 -2.30
N ALA A 141 -11.38 -0.49 -2.93
CA ALA A 141 -10.12 -1.22 -2.89
C ALA A 141 -8.96 -0.35 -3.41
N CYS A 142 -9.15 0.39 -4.50
CA CYS A 142 -8.15 1.27 -5.06
C CYS A 142 -7.78 2.46 -4.17
N ALA A 143 -8.76 3.04 -3.48
CA ALA A 143 -8.50 4.06 -2.47
C ALA A 143 -7.70 3.49 -1.29
N LEU A 144 -8.00 2.28 -0.85
CA LEU A 144 -7.27 1.59 0.21
C LEU A 144 -5.84 1.23 -0.23
N TYR A 145 -5.62 0.69 -1.44
CA TYR A 145 -4.26 0.45 -1.95
C TYR A 145 -3.45 1.74 -2.06
N GLN A 146 -4.06 2.85 -2.48
CA GLN A 146 -3.43 4.16 -2.47
C GLN A 146 -3.00 4.55 -1.06
N SER A 147 -3.90 4.43 -0.08
CA SER A 147 -3.59 4.73 1.33
C SER A 147 -2.47 3.83 1.87
N ALA A 148 -2.47 2.53 1.59
CA ALA A 148 -1.41 1.63 2.03
C ALA A 148 -0.06 1.99 1.39
N ALA A 149 -0.04 2.37 0.12
CA ALA A 149 1.16 2.86 -0.56
C ALA A 149 1.66 4.19 0.04
N ASP A 150 0.75 5.10 0.36
CA ASP A 150 1.04 6.39 1.01
C ASP A 150 1.49 6.21 2.47
N GLN A 151 1.15 5.08 3.10
CA GLN A 151 1.66 4.65 4.42
C GLN A 151 3.03 3.95 4.32
N GLY A 152 3.59 3.77 3.12
CA GLY A 152 4.94 3.22 2.92
C GLY A 152 5.00 1.70 2.69
N LEU A 153 3.86 1.03 2.48
CA LEU A 153 3.82 -0.39 2.16
C LEU A 153 4.08 -0.65 0.66
N VAL A 154 5.12 -1.41 0.33
CA VAL A 154 5.48 -1.76 -1.06
C VAL A 154 4.37 -2.58 -1.72
N ALA A 155 3.80 -3.56 -1.01
CA ALA A 155 2.69 -4.37 -1.53
C ALA A 155 1.49 -3.51 -1.98
N GLY A 156 1.17 -2.43 -1.25
CA GLY A 156 0.12 -1.48 -1.62
C GLY A 156 0.42 -0.75 -2.93
N ALA A 157 1.64 -0.24 -3.10
CA ALA A 157 2.05 0.44 -4.32
C ALA A 157 2.01 -0.48 -5.56
N ILE A 158 2.37 -1.76 -5.38
CA ILE A 158 2.30 -2.75 -6.46
C ILE A 158 0.85 -2.98 -6.88
N MET A 159 -0.06 -3.24 -5.93
CA MET A 159 -1.47 -3.49 -6.24
C MET A 159 -2.15 -2.27 -6.85
N LEU A 160 -1.83 -1.07 -6.38
CA LEU A 160 -2.32 0.18 -6.95
C LEU A 160 -1.99 0.32 -8.44
N LEU A 161 -0.74 0.06 -8.85
CA LEU A 161 -0.39 0.13 -10.27
C LEU A 161 -0.95 -1.07 -11.06
N ARG A 162 -1.05 -2.23 -10.44
CA ARG A 162 -1.49 -3.46 -11.11
C ARG A 162 -2.97 -3.39 -11.48
N ASP A 163 -3.79 -3.08 -10.49
CA ASP A 163 -5.23 -3.35 -10.55
C ASP A 163 -6.05 -2.08 -10.71
N CYS A 164 -5.55 -0.94 -10.26
CA CYS A 164 -6.30 0.32 -10.25
C CYS A 164 -5.93 1.26 -11.40
N ASP A 165 -4.99 0.86 -12.26
CA ASP A 165 -4.60 1.62 -13.43
C ASP A 165 -5.44 1.22 -14.65
N GLU A 166 -6.39 2.07 -15.01
CA GLU A 166 -7.22 1.88 -16.21
C GLU A 166 -6.55 2.37 -17.50
N ALA A 167 -5.51 3.21 -17.42
CA ALA A 167 -4.93 3.89 -18.57
C ALA A 167 -4.04 2.97 -19.41
N PHE A 168 -3.25 2.08 -18.77
CA PHE A 168 -2.47 1.07 -19.49
C PHE A 168 -3.34 0.15 -20.34
N LEU A 169 -4.51 -0.25 -19.84
CA LEU A 169 -5.48 -1.06 -20.59
C LEU A 169 -6.03 -0.32 -21.83
N ARG A 170 -5.95 1.02 -21.83
CA ARG A 170 -6.35 1.89 -22.95
C ARG A 170 -5.16 2.35 -23.79
N PHE A 171 -3.96 1.80 -23.54
CA PHE A 171 -2.69 2.17 -24.20
C PHE A 171 -2.34 3.67 -24.06
N LYS A 172 -2.75 4.31 -22.96
CA LYS A 172 -2.47 5.73 -22.68
C LYS A 172 -1.27 5.86 -21.72
N PHE A 173 -0.07 5.71 -22.26
CA PHE A 173 1.17 5.70 -21.47
C PHE A 173 1.61 7.09 -20.97
N ASP A 174 1.03 8.16 -21.50
CA ASP A 174 1.23 9.54 -21.11
C ASP A 174 0.17 10.05 -20.11
N ASP A 175 -0.77 9.18 -19.69
CA ASP A 175 -1.80 9.52 -18.73
C ASP A 175 -1.17 9.94 -17.37
N PRO A 176 -1.51 11.13 -16.83
CA PRO A 176 -0.91 11.62 -15.60
C PRO A 176 -1.13 10.70 -14.39
N GLU A 177 -2.26 10.01 -14.32
CA GLU A 177 -2.57 9.10 -13.22
C GLU A 177 -1.73 7.83 -13.31
N PHE A 178 -1.58 7.29 -14.52
CA PHE A 178 -0.65 6.19 -14.78
C PHE A 178 0.78 6.56 -14.38
N LEU A 179 1.29 7.69 -14.88
CA LEU A 179 2.65 8.15 -14.59
C LEU A 179 2.88 8.36 -13.09
N ARG A 180 1.87 8.88 -12.37
CA ARG A 180 1.91 9.02 -10.91
C ARG A 180 2.04 7.65 -10.22
N LYS A 181 1.18 6.69 -10.54
CA LYS A 181 1.21 5.33 -9.94
C LYS A 181 2.50 4.58 -10.28
N TYR A 182 2.97 4.71 -11.52
CA TYR A 182 4.23 4.14 -11.99
C TYR A 182 5.42 4.70 -11.21
N SER A 183 5.49 6.02 -11.05
CA SER A 183 6.52 6.69 -10.25
C SER A 183 6.43 6.31 -8.77
N GLN A 184 5.22 6.21 -8.21
CA GLN A 184 5.01 5.79 -6.82
C GLN A 184 5.56 4.39 -6.57
N LEU A 185 5.29 3.42 -7.45
CA LEU A 185 5.86 2.08 -7.33
C LEU A 185 7.38 2.10 -7.48
N ALA A 186 7.93 2.81 -8.49
CA ALA A 186 9.38 2.90 -8.67
C ALA A 186 10.08 3.44 -7.41
N ASN A 187 9.53 4.48 -6.80
CA ASN A 187 10.07 5.06 -5.57
C ASN A 187 9.92 4.11 -4.36
N ALA A 188 8.80 3.39 -4.25
CA ALA A 188 8.58 2.43 -3.16
C ALA A 188 9.59 1.28 -3.20
N LEU A 189 9.92 0.76 -4.40
CA LEU A 189 10.88 -0.32 -4.56
C LEU A 189 12.33 0.09 -4.21
N GLU A 190 12.66 1.38 -4.31
CA GLU A 190 13.99 1.91 -4.00
C GLU A 190 14.16 2.23 -2.49
N ARG A 191 13.08 2.21 -1.70
CA ARG A 191 13.09 2.56 -0.27
C ARG A 191 12.91 1.32 0.63
N PRO A 192 13.36 1.36 1.88
CA PRO A 192 12.94 0.40 2.90
C PRO A 192 11.42 0.39 3.02
N ASP A 193 10.82 -0.80 3.10
CA ASP A 193 9.40 -0.93 3.41
C ASP A 193 9.21 -0.71 4.92
N LEU A 194 8.28 0.17 5.30
CA LEU A 194 8.03 0.50 6.71
C LEU A 194 7.37 -0.65 7.50
N TYR A 195 6.84 -1.65 6.78
CA TYR A 195 6.16 -2.82 7.34
C TYR A 195 6.92 -4.11 7.00
N SER A 196 8.25 -4.07 6.90
CA SER A 196 9.06 -5.25 6.56
C SER A 196 8.82 -6.44 7.49
N ASP A 197 8.52 -6.17 8.77
CA ASP A 197 8.34 -7.19 9.80
C ASP A 197 6.99 -7.92 9.71
N HIS A 198 6.03 -7.38 8.95
CA HIS A 198 4.72 -7.98 8.72
C HIS A 198 4.67 -8.91 7.51
N TYR A 199 5.76 -9.05 6.77
CA TYR A 199 5.85 -10.04 5.70
C TYR A 199 6.04 -11.45 6.28
N PRO A 200 5.48 -12.49 5.63
CA PRO A 200 4.94 -12.49 4.28
C PRO A 200 3.48 -12.02 4.20
N LEU A 201 3.13 -11.39 3.07
CA LEU A 201 1.77 -10.85 2.83
C LEU A 201 1.06 -11.58 1.70
N PRO A 202 -0.29 -11.61 1.70
CA PRO A 202 -1.07 -12.26 0.65
C PRO A 202 -1.02 -11.46 -0.67
N ALA A 203 -0.67 -12.14 -1.76
CA ALA A 203 -0.74 -11.63 -3.12
C ALA A 203 -1.82 -12.36 -3.92
N ILE A 204 -2.92 -11.67 -4.23
CA ILE A 204 -4.07 -12.27 -4.94
C ILE A 204 -3.86 -12.43 -6.45
N ARG A 205 -2.95 -11.65 -7.07
CA ARG A 205 -2.72 -11.59 -8.53
C ARG A 205 -1.25 -11.37 -8.93
N SER A 206 -0.31 -12.04 -8.26
CA SER A 206 1.11 -11.96 -8.64
C SER A 206 1.34 -12.46 -10.06
N TYR A 207 2.08 -11.69 -10.87
CA TYR A 207 2.51 -12.12 -12.21
C TYR A 207 3.62 -13.17 -12.12
N CYS A 208 4.52 -13.03 -11.14
CA CYS A 208 5.66 -13.93 -11.00
C CYS A 208 5.32 -15.24 -10.30
N PHE A 209 4.32 -15.28 -9.41
CA PHE A 209 4.17 -16.40 -8.46
C PHE A 209 2.78 -17.03 -8.41
N LYS A 210 1.79 -16.52 -9.16
CA LYS A 210 0.46 -17.15 -9.25
C LYS A 210 0.12 -17.42 -10.71
N ASP A 211 -0.01 -18.70 -11.05
CA ASP A 211 -0.42 -19.13 -12.38
C ASP A 211 -1.96 -19.03 -12.49
N SER A 212 -2.45 -18.02 -13.20
CA SER A 212 -3.88 -17.75 -13.36
C SER A 212 -4.58 -18.71 -14.33
N LEU A 213 -3.85 -19.59 -15.04
CA LEU A 213 -4.38 -20.39 -16.13
C LEU A 213 -4.65 -21.86 -15.77
N LYS A 214 -4.35 -22.30 -14.55
CA LYS A 214 -4.25 -23.74 -14.22
C LYS A 214 -5.40 -24.39 -13.46
N THR A 215 -6.30 -23.63 -12.84
CA THR A 215 -7.34 -24.27 -12.02
C THR A 215 -8.55 -24.61 -12.90
N GLU A 216 -8.75 -25.88 -13.22
CA GLU A 216 -10.01 -26.36 -13.80
C GLU A 216 -11.07 -26.51 -12.72
N ALA A 217 -12.31 -26.12 -13.00
CA ALA A 217 -13.38 -26.20 -12.02
C ALA A 217 -13.84 -27.65 -11.80
N ASN A 218 -13.64 -28.20 -10.61
CA ASN A 218 -14.16 -29.52 -10.24
C ASN A 218 -15.51 -29.38 -9.51
N ARG A 219 -16.61 -29.64 -10.24
CA ARG A 219 -17.97 -29.55 -9.70
C ARG A 219 -18.27 -30.56 -8.58
N GLN A 220 -17.48 -31.61 -8.43
CA GLN A 220 -17.64 -32.59 -7.35
C GLN A 220 -16.97 -32.12 -6.04
N LEU A 221 -16.03 -31.17 -6.14
CA LEU A 221 -15.31 -30.58 -5.02
C LEU A 221 -15.38 -29.04 -5.10
N PRO A 222 -16.57 -28.44 -5.00
CA PRO A 222 -16.75 -27.00 -5.17
C PRO A 222 -15.96 -26.14 -4.17
N LEU A 223 -15.84 -26.55 -2.89
CA LEU A 223 -15.08 -25.81 -1.89
C LEU A 223 -13.57 -25.88 -2.17
N THR A 224 -13.06 -27.07 -2.50
CA THR A 224 -11.67 -27.28 -2.92
C THR A 224 -11.37 -26.42 -4.14
N THR A 225 -12.27 -26.44 -5.13
CA THR A 225 -12.15 -25.62 -6.33
C THR A 225 -12.09 -24.14 -5.98
N MET A 226 -13.01 -23.64 -5.17
CA MET A 226 -13.01 -22.22 -4.75
C MET A 226 -11.71 -21.83 -4.03
N ARG A 227 -11.23 -22.66 -3.11
CA ARG A 227 -9.93 -22.43 -2.45
C ARG A 227 -8.82 -22.31 -3.49
N ASP A 228 -8.69 -23.29 -4.38
CA ASP A 228 -7.58 -23.32 -5.35
C ASP A 228 -7.63 -22.15 -6.35
N PHE A 229 -8.80 -21.57 -6.62
CA PHE A 229 -8.94 -20.35 -7.43
C PHE A 229 -8.55 -19.07 -6.66
N PHE A 230 -9.08 -18.92 -5.44
CA PHE A 230 -9.05 -17.64 -4.72
C PHE A 230 -7.93 -17.54 -3.68
N GLU A 231 -7.28 -18.64 -3.32
CA GLU A 231 -6.20 -18.65 -2.34
C GLU A 231 -5.07 -17.72 -2.81
N PRO A 232 -4.71 -16.68 -2.02
CA PRO A 232 -3.59 -15.81 -2.34
C PRO A 232 -2.28 -16.57 -2.14
N VAL A 233 -1.25 -16.19 -2.90
CA VAL A 233 0.10 -16.68 -2.63
C VAL A 233 0.72 -15.79 -1.57
N SER A 234 1.24 -16.38 -0.50
CA SER A 234 1.98 -15.64 0.53
C SER A 234 3.40 -15.34 0.04
N LEU A 235 3.74 -14.05 -0.08
CA LEU A 235 5.03 -13.59 -0.62
C LEU A 235 5.84 -12.86 0.43
N SER A 236 7.15 -13.15 0.49
CA SER A 236 8.10 -12.32 1.24
C SER A 236 8.25 -10.94 0.59
N LEU A 237 8.85 -10.00 1.32
CA LEU A 237 9.14 -8.66 0.80
C LEU A 237 9.97 -8.71 -0.50
N GLU A 238 10.98 -9.58 -0.58
CA GLU A 238 11.80 -9.73 -1.78
C GLU A 238 10.97 -10.23 -2.97
N LYS A 239 10.08 -11.20 -2.74
CA LYS A 239 9.18 -11.68 -3.79
C LYS A 239 8.21 -10.59 -4.25
N PHE A 240 7.65 -9.79 -3.33
CA PHE A 240 6.87 -8.60 -3.73
C PHE A 240 7.70 -7.63 -4.56
N ARG A 241 8.95 -7.34 -4.17
CA ARG A 241 9.84 -6.49 -4.96
C ARG A 241 10.10 -7.04 -6.35
N ALA A 242 10.33 -8.35 -6.48
CA ALA A 242 10.49 -9.00 -7.79
C ALA A 242 9.26 -8.84 -8.67
N ASP A 243 8.06 -9.01 -8.10
CA ASP A 243 6.77 -8.84 -8.78
C ASP A 243 6.54 -7.36 -9.17
N GLY A 244 6.94 -6.41 -8.31
CA GLY A 244 6.89 -4.98 -8.59
C GLY A 244 7.84 -4.54 -9.70
N TYR A 245 9.07 -5.04 -9.73
CA TYR A 245 10.01 -4.76 -10.84
C TYR A 245 9.53 -5.37 -12.15
N TYR A 246 8.94 -6.57 -12.11
CA TYR A 246 8.29 -7.15 -13.29
C TYR A 246 7.16 -6.25 -13.79
N LEU A 247 6.32 -5.74 -12.88
CA LEU A 247 5.22 -4.83 -13.22
C LEU A 247 5.69 -3.52 -13.86
N LEU A 248 6.76 -2.90 -13.33
CA LEU A 248 7.37 -1.73 -13.96
C LEU A 248 7.94 -2.04 -15.34
N ALA A 249 8.60 -3.20 -15.49
CA ALA A 249 9.10 -3.64 -16.78
C ALA A 249 7.96 -3.84 -17.80
N LEU A 250 6.86 -4.47 -17.38
CA LEU A 250 5.69 -4.74 -18.21
C LEU A 250 4.98 -3.46 -18.67
N LYS A 251 4.84 -2.48 -17.76
CA LYS A 251 4.08 -1.26 -18.00
C LYS A 251 4.93 -0.11 -18.55
N GLY A 252 6.25 -0.23 -18.56
CA GLY A 252 7.17 0.80 -19.02
C GLY A 252 7.40 0.81 -20.53
N ASP A 253 8.05 1.88 -21.01
CA ASP A 253 8.55 1.95 -22.39
C ASP A 253 9.74 1.00 -22.59
N PHE A 254 9.57 -0.04 -23.41
CA PHE A 254 10.59 -1.05 -23.64
C PHE A 254 11.87 -0.52 -24.32
N ALA A 255 11.81 0.64 -24.98
CA ALA A 255 13.00 1.31 -25.52
C ALA A 255 13.86 1.95 -24.43
N ASN A 256 13.30 2.20 -23.24
CA ASN A 256 14.01 2.81 -22.13
C ASN A 256 14.93 1.79 -21.42
N PRO A 257 16.24 2.04 -21.32
CA PRO A 257 17.16 1.15 -20.61
C PRO A 257 16.80 0.90 -19.14
N LYS A 258 16.15 1.86 -18.47
CA LYS A 258 15.68 1.70 -17.07
C LYS A 258 14.62 0.61 -16.97
N VAL A 259 13.73 0.50 -17.96
CA VAL A 259 12.67 -0.52 -18.01
C VAL A 259 13.27 -1.92 -18.18
N GLN A 260 14.29 -2.06 -19.02
CA GLN A 260 15.05 -3.30 -19.17
C GLN A 260 15.79 -3.68 -17.87
N ALA A 261 16.31 -2.68 -17.14
CA ALA A 261 16.97 -2.90 -15.86
C ALA A 261 15.99 -3.44 -14.80
N TYR A 262 14.74 -2.96 -14.74
CA TYR A 262 13.72 -3.52 -13.84
C TYR A 262 13.47 -4.99 -14.13
N PHE A 263 13.36 -5.40 -15.39
CA PHE A 263 13.19 -6.81 -15.71
C PHE A 263 14.37 -7.67 -15.24
N LYS A 264 15.61 -7.19 -15.43
CA LYS A 264 16.82 -7.86 -14.93
C LYS A 264 16.82 -7.97 -13.40
N GLN A 265 16.37 -6.95 -12.68
CA GLN A 265 16.24 -6.98 -11.22
C GLN A 265 15.20 -8.02 -10.77
N SER A 266 14.03 -8.05 -11.42
CA SER A 266 13.02 -9.09 -11.16
C SER A 266 13.60 -10.49 -11.34
N GLN A 267 14.31 -10.76 -12.43
CA GLN A 267 14.95 -12.06 -12.68
C GLN A 267 16.09 -12.39 -11.72
N THR A 268 16.77 -11.39 -11.17
CA THR A 268 17.84 -11.59 -10.19
C THR A 268 17.28 -12.03 -8.85
N ILE A 269 16.17 -11.41 -8.43
CA ILE A 269 15.51 -11.72 -7.14
C ILE A 269 14.67 -13.00 -7.25
N ALA A 270 13.97 -13.19 -8.37
CA ALA A 270 13.09 -14.32 -8.63
C ALA A 270 13.41 -14.95 -10.00
N PRO A 271 14.45 -15.79 -10.10
CA PRO A 271 14.82 -16.48 -11.33
C PRO A 271 13.71 -17.40 -11.88
N ASP A 272 12.79 -17.81 -11.01
CA ASP A 272 11.63 -18.66 -11.24
C ASP A 272 10.33 -17.88 -11.52
N CYS A 273 10.39 -16.55 -11.67
CA CYS A 273 9.23 -15.74 -12.07
C CYS A 273 8.59 -16.31 -13.35
N LEU A 274 7.26 -16.49 -13.32
CA LEU A 274 6.50 -17.14 -14.40
C LEU A 274 6.57 -16.41 -15.75
N ASP A 275 6.84 -15.11 -15.77
CA ASP A 275 6.89 -14.27 -16.99
C ASP A 275 5.68 -14.47 -17.94
N PRO A 276 4.43 -14.28 -17.46
CA PRO A 276 3.23 -14.58 -18.25
C PRO A 276 3.08 -13.69 -19.49
N SER A 277 3.78 -12.55 -19.55
CA SER A 277 3.78 -11.64 -20.70
C SER A 277 4.95 -11.89 -21.66
N ASN A 278 5.79 -12.90 -21.39
CA ASN A 278 6.95 -13.28 -22.20
C ASN A 278 7.93 -12.12 -22.46
N LEU A 279 8.13 -11.28 -21.44
CA LEU A 279 9.05 -10.14 -21.47
C LEU A 279 10.48 -10.59 -21.78
N LYS A 280 10.89 -11.80 -21.36
CA LYS A 280 12.19 -12.37 -21.70
C LYS A 280 12.42 -12.48 -23.21
N SER A 281 11.42 -12.94 -23.95
CA SER A 281 11.51 -13.03 -25.41
C SER A 281 11.47 -11.65 -26.04
N LEU A 282 10.60 -10.77 -25.54
CA LEU A 282 10.46 -9.40 -26.02
C LEU A 282 11.79 -8.62 -25.94
N PHE A 283 12.42 -8.58 -24.76
CA PHE A 283 13.67 -7.83 -24.57
C PHE A 283 14.84 -8.42 -25.38
N LYS A 284 14.93 -9.74 -25.52
CA LYS A 284 15.93 -10.38 -26.40
C LYS A 284 15.78 -9.95 -27.86
N ASN A 285 14.55 -9.76 -28.33
CA ASN A 285 14.31 -9.32 -29.71
C ASN A 285 14.63 -7.85 -29.92
N ILE A 286 14.45 -7.00 -28.90
CA ILE A 286 14.84 -5.59 -28.93
C ILE A 286 16.37 -5.47 -28.98
N GLU A 287 17.09 -6.17 -28.09
CA GLU A 287 18.56 -6.18 -28.07
C GLU A 287 19.14 -6.59 -29.45
N ARG A 288 18.57 -7.62 -30.09
CA ARG A 288 18.98 -8.08 -31.42
C ARG A 288 18.75 -7.08 -32.55
N LYS A 289 17.75 -6.20 -32.44
CA LYS A 289 17.44 -5.18 -33.46
C LYS A 289 18.26 -3.90 -33.29
N SER A 290 18.88 -3.71 -32.13
CA SER A 290 19.75 -2.57 -31.83
C SER A 290 21.23 -2.82 -32.17
N HIS A 291 21.57 -4.02 -32.63
CA HIS A 291 22.89 -4.43 -33.13
C HIS A 291 22.85 -4.67 -34.63
#